data_AF-A0A182RAN4-F1
#
_entry.id   AF-A0A182RAN4-F1
#
_cell.length_a   1.000
_cell.length_b   1.000
_cell.length_c   1.000
_cell.angle_alpha   90.00
_cell.angle_beta   90.00
_cell.angle_gamma   90.00
#
_symmetry.space_group_name_H-M   'P 1'
#
loop_
_entity.id
_entity.type
_entity.pdbx_description
1 polymer ?
#
loop_
_entity_poly.entity_id
_entity_poly.type
_entity_poly.pdbx_seq_one_letter_code
_entity_poly.pdbx_strand_id
1 'polypeptide(L)'
;MDRKVRVVSILLGCLVLFSHGEPLGGGFLVEGGLDEMLRAEANAINSFPMEEDPGNFPIKGYKLPEVNPFLVGGGPALAGAYPAQVAILIGLTSFCGGSILNQNHILTAAGCVLDGNNHLIAANQVTVRAGVLTVDQNAPALAVNRIFPHPQYNPWTFENDIAVLRLTNNIVFPQVATPNMAPAELNHRIVRDSEVCQVLGWNWLPAAQNVPLQVLNVVYAPRATCTSQHQGMLRDSMACTELTATAHGVCAANRGGGLYCNDLLTGVVSFGFGCGANTTYTVYTQVRYYQHWIQQQFTRTDTPVAGPTPIPGVGGGGGGGGDASTITLSLATIIVAIVSALFLN
;
A
#
# COMPACT_ATOMS: atom_id res chain seq x y z
N MET A 1 -20.11 10.57 -56.71
CA MET A 1 -21.20 11.56 -56.56
C MET A 1 -22.17 11.03 -55.51
N ASP A 2 -22.33 11.82 -54.45
CA ASP A 2 -23.10 11.64 -53.21
C ASP A 2 -24.29 10.66 -53.17
N ARG A 3 -24.42 9.92 -52.05
CA ARG A 3 -25.44 10.23 -51.02
C ARG A 3 -25.29 9.44 -49.70
N LYS A 4 -25.23 10.27 -48.65
CA LYS A 4 -25.33 10.14 -47.18
C LYS A 4 -26.23 9.06 -46.52
N VAL A 5 -25.66 8.49 -45.44
CA VAL A 5 -26.12 8.43 -44.01
C VAL A 5 -27.36 7.59 -43.63
N ARG A 6 -27.17 6.62 -42.71
CA ARG A 6 -27.77 6.56 -41.34
C ARG A 6 -27.28 5.32 -40.56
N VAL A 7 -26.65 5.53 -39.41
CA VAL A 7 -26.44 4.54 -38.35
C VAL A 7 -27.17 5.04 -37.11
N VAL A 8 -28.02 4.21 -36.51
CA VAL A 8 -28.70 4.44 -35.23
C VAL A 8 -28.48 3.22 -34.33
N SER A 9 -28.14 3.54 -33.08
CA SER A 9 -27.95 2.78 -31.85
C SER A 9 -28.72 1.47 -31.65
N ILE A 10 -28.10 0.49 -30.96
CA ILE A 10 -28.79 -0.45 -30.04
C ILE A 10 -27.90 -0.74 -28.82
N LEU A 11 -28.53 -0.57 -27.64
CA LEU A 11 -28.09 -0.92 -26.28
C LEU A 11 -28.67 -2.29 -25.87
N LEU A 12 -27.97 -2.94 -24.92
CA LEU A 12 -28.41 -3.94 -23.92
C LEU A 12 -28.80 -5.38 -24.34
N GLY A 13 -28.22 -6.36 -23.63
CA GLY A 13 -28.73 -7.74 -23.51
C GLY A 13 -27.90 -8.62 -22.56
N CYS A 14 -28.48 -8.99 -21.42
CA CYS A 14 -27.88 -9.73 -20.29
C CYS A 14 -27.84 -11.27 -20.45
N LEU A 15 -26.86 -11.86 -19.75
CA LEU A 15 -26.83 -13.08 -18.89
C LEU A 15 -27.66 -14.38 -19.20
N VAL A 16 -27.03 -15.48 -18.74
CA VAL A 16 -27.51 -16.82 -18.31
C VAL A 16 -27.48 -17.99 -19.32
N LEU A 17 -26.57 -18.97 -19.09
CA LEU A 17 -26.84 -20.39 -18.73
C LEU A 17 -25.65 -21.31 -19.11
N PHE A 18 -25.09 -22.03 -18.13
CA PHE A 18 -24.26 -23.22 -18.34
C PHE A 18 -24.87 -24.39 -17.55
N SER A 19 -25.15 -25.51 -18.23
CA SER A 19 -25.32 -26.83 -17.60
C SER A 19 -25.02 -27.95 -18.61
N HIS A 20 -24.30 -28.98 -18.16
CA HIS A 20 -24.08 -30.33 -18.73
C HIS A 20 -23.02 -30.55 -19.84
N GLY A 21 -21.83 -31.01 -19.44
CA GLY A 21 -21.42 -32.45 -19.55
C GLY A 21 -20.95 -33.05 -20.90
N GLU A 22 -19.63 -32.92 -21.16
CA GLU A 22 -18.66 -33.89 -21.75
C GLU A 22 -18.85 -34.52 -23.16
N PRO A 23 -17.81 -35.19 -23.75
CA PRO A 23 -16.50 -34.65 -24.13
C PRO A 23 -16.12 -35.07 -25.57
N LEU A 24 -15.50 -34.19 -26.38
CA LEU A 24 -14.75 -34.63 -27.56
C LEU A 24 -13.48 -33.81 -27.74
N GLY A 25 -12.38 -34.55 -27.87
CA GLY A 25 -11.02 -34.03 -27.96
C GLY A 25 -10.77 -33.15 -29.18
N GLY A 26 -9.88 -32.19 -28.97
CA GLY A 26 -9.30 -31.33 -29.98
C GLY A 26 -8.44 -30.31 -29.25
N GLY A 27 -7.12 -30.52 -29.28
CA GLY A 27 -6.17 -29.60 -28.64
C GLY A 27 -6.29 -28.21 -29.23
N PHE A 28 -6.47 -27.21 -28.37
CA PHE A 28 -6.09 -25.84 -28.65
C PHE A 28 -5.74 -25.17 -27.31
N LEU A 29 -4.47 -24.84 -27.15
CA LEU A 29 -3.98 -24.02 -26.05
C LEU A 29 -4.60 -22.63 -26.20
N VAL A 30 -5.38 -22.19 -25.22
CA VAL A 30 -5.70 -20.78 -25.05
C VAL A 30 -4.72 -20.23 -24.01
N GLU A 31 -3.47 -20.04 -24.43
CA GLU A 31 -2.68 -18.94 -23.91
C GLU A 31 -3.27 -17.65 -24.52
N GLY A 32 -3.66 -16.69 -23.69
CA GLY A 32 -4.21 -15.44 -24.22
C GLY A 32 -4.84 -14.48 -23.21
N GLY A 33 -5.09 -14.89 -21.96
CA GLY A 33 -5.68 -14.00 -20.95
C GLY A 33 -4.73 -12.91 -20.43
N LEU A 34 -3.41 -13.13 -20.46
CA LEU A 34 -2.42 -12.14 -20.01
C LEU A 34 -2.13 -11.08 -21.09
N ASP A 35 -2.20 -11.47 -22.37
CA ASP A 35 -1.90 -10.58 -23.49
C ASP A 35 -3.05 -9.62 -23.82
N GLU A 36 -4.31 -9.97 -23.57
CA GLU A 36 -5.44 -9.05 -23.82
C GLU A 36 -5.56 -7.95 -22.75
N MET A 37 -5.20 -8.22 -21.50
CA MET A 37 -5.18 -7.20 -20.44
C MET A 37 -3.96 -6.27 -20.55
N LEU A 38 -2.78 -6.81 -20.86
CA LEU A 38 -1.61 -6.00 -21.18
C LEU A 38 -1.79 -5.23 -22.51
N ARG A 39 -2.52 -5.78 -23.49
CA ARG A 39 -2.93 -5.03 -24.69
C ARG A 39 -3.96 -3.95 -24.42
N ALA A 40 -4.82 -4.06 -23.42
CA ALA A 40 -5.75 -2.98 -23.09
C ALA A 40 -5.00 -1.74 -22.56
N GLU A 41 -3.91 -1.94 -21.80
CA GLU A 41 -3.04 -0.85 -21.35
C GLU A 41 -2.06 -0.39 -22.46
N ALA A 42 -1.58 -1.28 -23.33
CA ALA A 42 -0.69 -0.92 -24.44
C ALA A 42 -1.42 -0.31 -25.66
N ASN A 43 -2.66 -0.71 -25.95
CA ASN A 43 -3.45 -0.15 -27.07
C ASN A 43 -4.01 1.24 -26.79
N ALA A 44 -4.10 1.65 -25.51
CA ALA A 44 -4.35 3.05 -25.16
C ALA A 44 -3.16 3.97 -25.50
N ILE A 45 -1.97 3.40 -25.69
CA ILE A 45 -0.75 4.11 -26.10
C ILE A 45 -0.62 4.17 -27.63
N ASN A 46 -1.10 3.15 -28.36
CA ASN A 46 -0.91 3.01 -29.81
C ASN A 46 -2.08 3.49 -30.69
N SER A 47 -3.17 4.04 -30.13
CA SER A 47 -4.30 4.52 -30.92
C SER A 47 -4.11 5.92 -31.52
N PHE A 48 -2.91 6.49 -31.48
CA PHE A 48 -2.60 7.73 -32.20
C PHE A 48 -2.03 7.38 -33.58
N PRO A 49 -2.68 7.79 -34.69
CA PRO A 49 -2.14 7.55 -36.01
C PRO A 49 -0.86 8.38 -36.17
N MET A 50 0.29 7.72 -36.25
CA MET A 50 1.50 8.35 -36.78
C MET A 50 1.40 8.34 -38.30
N GLU A 51 0.88 9.43 -38.86
CA GLU A 51 1.05 9.74 -40.26
C GLU A 51 2.44 10.41 -40.40
N GLU A 52 3.37 9.73 -41.08
CA GLU A 52 4.71 10.27 -41.37
C GLU A 52 4.61 11.34 -42.47
N ASP A 53 4.78 12.61 -42.11
CA ASP A 53 5.07 13.69 -43.06
C ASP A 53 6.39 14.39 -42.68
N PRO A 54 7.46 14.30 -43.49
CA PRO A 54 8.75 14.90 -43.18
C PRO A 54 8.75 16.38 -43.59
N GLY A 55 8.27 17.26 -42.72
CA GLY A 55 8.19 18.69 -43.05
C GLY A 55 8.01 19.62 -41.85
N ASN A 56 9.11 20.02 -41.23
CA ASN A 56 9.36 21.27 -40.50
C ASN A 56 8.13 22.04 -39.92
N PHE A 57 7.77 21.75 -38.67
CA PHE A 57 6.96 22.64 -37.82
C PHE A 57 7.67 22.96 -36.50
N PRO A 58 7.64 24.22 -36.01
CA PRO A 58 8.35 24.61 -34.79
C PRO A 58 7.58 24.09 -33.56
N ILE A 59 8.18 23.16 -32.83
CA ILE A 59 7.63 22.64 -31.57
C ILE A 59 7.72 23.71 -30.48
N LYS A 60 6.62 24.44 -30.29
CA LYS A 60 6.35 25.17 -29.05
C LYS A 60 6.00 24.12 -27.99
N GLY A 61 6.75 24.10 -26.90
CA GLY A 61 6.83 23.01 -25.93
C GLY A 61 5.49 22.42 -25.49
N TYR A 62 5.30 21.14 -25.80
CA TYR A 62 4.36 20.28 -25.08
C TYR A 62 5.05 19.78 -23.81
N LYS A 63 4.65 20.34 -22.65
CA LYS A 63 4.89 19.69 -21.36
C LYS A 63 4.08 18.40 -21.35
N LEU A 64 4.74 17.27 -21.09
CA LEU A 64 4.06 16.05 -20.62
C LEU A 64 3.22 16.43 -19.39
N PRO A 65 2.02 15.86 -19.18
CA PRO A 65 1.25 16.13 -17.98
C PRO A 65 2.10 15.74 -16.77
N GLU A 66 2.46 16.75 -15.98
CA GLU A 66 3.25 16.64 -14.76
C GLU A 66 2.44 15.74 -13.81
N VAL A 67 2.84 14.47 -13.66
CA VAL A 67 2.31 13.62 -12.58
C VAL A 67 2.78 14.26 -11.29
N ASN A 68 1.90 15.08 -10.72
CA ASN A 68 2.15 15.91 -9.56
C ASN A 68 2.29 14.98 -8.34
N PRO A 69 3.48 14.79 -7.74
CA PRO A 69 3.70 13.85 -6.63
C PRO A 69 3.35 14.46 -5.26
N PHE A 70 2.73 15.65 -5.25
CA PHE A 70 2.55 16.48 -4.06
C PHE A 70 1.28 16.04 -3.29
N LEU A 71 1.30 16.06 -1.94
CA LEU A 71 0.11 16.39 -1.17
C LEU A 71 -0.42 17.71 -1.72
N VAL A 72 -1.43 17.63 -2.57
CA VAL A 72 -1.99 18.79 -3.25
C VAL A 72 -2.96 19.46 -2.30
N GLY A 73 -2.84 20.79 -2.15
CA GLY A 73 -3.71 21.57 -1.28
C GLY A 73 -3.44 21.43 0.22
N GLY A 74 -2.35 20.76 0.61
CA GLY A 74 -1.86 20.77 1.99
C GLY A 74 -1.20 22.09 2.38
N GLY A 75 -0.99 22.27 3.68
CA GLY A 75 -0.22 23.37 4.25
C GLY A 75 1.06 22.88 4.94
N PRO A 76 2.07 23.75 5.15
CA PRO A 76 3.29 23.36 5.84
C PRO A 76 3.00 22.91 7.29
N ALA A 77 3.65 21.82 7.70
CA ALA A 77 3.60 21.36 9.07
C ALA A 77 4.35 22.33 10.00
N LEU A 78 3.76 22.59 11.18
CA LEU A 78 4.42 23.36 12.23
C LEU A 78 5.52 22.54 12.88
N ALA A 79 6.57 23.24 13.35
CA ALA A 79 7.68 22.60 14.05
C ALA A 79 7.18 21.85 15.30
N GLY A 80 7.51 20.56 15.36
CA GLY A 80 7.17 19.70 16.49
C GLY A 80 5.73 19.22 16.57
N ALA A 81 4.85 19.60 15.62
CA ALA A 81 3.45 19.17 15.62
C ALA A 81 3.26 17.67 15.36
N TYR A 82 4.13 17.06 14.55
CA TYR A 82 4.05 15.64 14.19
C TYR A 82 5.36 14.91 14.46
N PRO A 83 5.70 14.69 15.74
CA PRO A 83 7.01 14.21 16.15
C PRO A 83 7.28 12.74 15.78
N ALA A 84 6.23 11.99 15.47
CA ALA A 84 6.35 10.59 15.07
C ALA A 84 6.57 10.40 13.56
N GLN A 85 6.28 11.42 12.74
CA GLN A 85 6.35 11.29 11.29
C GLN A 85 7.79 11.13 10.82
N VAL A 86 8.04 10.14 9.96
CA VAL A 86 9.36 9.87 9.39
C VAL A 86 9.31 9.71 7.87
N ALA A 87 10.41 10.07 7.22
CA ALA A 87 10.66 9.79 5.83
C ALA A 87 11.48 8.50 5.69
N ILE A 88 11.09 7.63 4.77
CA ILE A 88 11.74 6.35 4.49
C ILE A 88 12.25 6.41 3.06
N LEU A 89 13.57 6.32 2.89
CA LEU A 89 14.23 6.31 1.59
C LEU A 89 14.70 4.89 1.29
N ILE A 90 14.41 4.43 0.07
CA ILE A 90 14.64 3.06 -0.37
C ILE A 90 15.42 3.08 -1.67
N GLY A 91 16.66 2.58 -1.62
CA GLY A 91 17.61 2.73 -2.72
C GLY A 91 17.85 4.20 -3.07
N LEU A 92 17.82 4.54 -4.36
CA LEU A 92 18.11 5.89 -4.84
C LEU A 92 16.87 6.71 -5.21
N THR A 93 15.73 6.06 -5.42
CA THR A 93 14.58 6.69 -6.11
C THR A 93 13.26 6.52 -5.37
N SER A 94 13.14 5.53 -4.48
CA SER A 94 11.87 5.21 -3.83
C SER A 94 11.75 5.90 -2.47
N PHE A 95 10.54 6.36 -2.18
CA PHE A 95 10.23 7.14 -0.99
C PHE A 95 8.88 6.70 -0.41
N CYS A 96 8.85 6.55 0.90
CA CYS A 96 7.64 6.30 1.67
C CYS A 96 7.63 7.16 2.95
N GLY A 97 6.45 7.31 3.53
CA GLY A 97 6.29 7.78 4.89
C GLY A 97 6.36 6.63 5.90
N GLY A 98 6.45 7.01 7.18
CA GLY A 98 6.28 6.09 8.30
C GLY A 98 5.96 6.83 9.60
N SER A 99 5.82 6.08 10.68
CA SER A 99 5.59 6.63 12.02
C SER A 99 6.42 5.91 13.08
N ILE A 100 7.05 6.66 13.98
CA ILE A 100 7.81 6.10 15.11
C ILE A 100 6.85 5.39 16.06
N LEU A 101 7.15 4.13 16.39
CA LEU A 101 6.39 3.35 17.36
C LEU A 101 7.06 3.33 18.74
N ASN A 102 8.39 3.32 18.76
CA ASN A 102 9.21 3.35 19.97
C ASN A 102 10.66 3.73 19.59
N GLN A 103 11.61 3.53 20.51
CA GLN A 103 13.02 3.90 20.33
C GLN A 103 13.67 3.29 19.08
N ASN A 104 13.22 2.16 18.56
CA ASN A 104 13.87 1.52 17.41
C ASN A 104 12.91 0.84 16.44
N HIS A 105 11.61 1.13 16.52
CA HIS A 105 10.62 0.58 15.59
C HIS A 105 9.86 1.68 14.88
N ILE A 106 9.70 1.51 13.56
CA ILE A 106 8.97 2.41 12.67
C ILE A 106 7.86 1.62 11.98
N LEU A 107 6.65 2.16 11.96
CA LEU A 107 5.53 1.63 11.19
C LEU A 107 5.54 2.21 9.78
N THR A 108 5.25 1.38 8.77
CA THR A 108 5.04 1.80 7.38
C THR A 108 4.14 0.80 6.66
N ALA A 109 3.96 0.95 5.35
CA ALA A 109 3.20 0.04 4.50
C ALA A 109 4.08 -1.16 4.05
N ALA A 110 3.49 -2.33 3.84
CA ALA A 110 4.20 -3.49 3.31
C ALA A 110 4.65 -3.24 1.86
N GLY A 111 3.80 -2.59 1.06
CA GLY A 111 4.14 -2.21 -0.32
C GLY A 111 5.31 -1.22 -0.44
N CYS A 112 5.79 -0.64 0.66
CA CYS A 112 7.03 0.13 0.66
C CYS A 112 8.27 -0.76 0.69
N VAL A 113 8.21 -1.91 1.35
CA VAL A 113 9.39 -2.75 1.64
C VAL A 113 9.45 -4.01 0.80
N LEU A 114 8.50 -4.18 -0.11
CA LEU A 114 8.40 -5.29 -1.04
C LEU A 114 8.56 -4.78 -2.46
N ASP A 115 9.33 -5.49 -3.28
CA ASP A 115 9.49 -5.17 -4.70
C ASP A 115 8.26 -5.61 -5.52
N GLY A 116 8.28 -5.36 -6.84
CA GLY A 116 7.18 -5.74 -7.74
C GLY A 116 6.93 -7.25 -7.85
N ASN A 117 7.89 -8.09 -7.43
CA ASN A 117 7.76 -9.54 -7.33
C ASN A 117 7.44 -10.00 -5.90
N ASN A 118 7.11 -9.05 -5.02
CA ASN A 118 6.78 -9.27 -3.63
C ASN A 118 7.94 -9.88 -2.81
N HIS A 119 9.17 -9.64 -3.24
CA HIS A 119 10.36 -9.98 -2.47
C HIS A 119 10.73 -8.86 -1.50
N LEU A 120 11.24 -9.26 -0.33
CA LEU A 120 11.70 -8.32 0.68
C LEU A 120 12.93 -7.57 0.21
N ILE A 121 12.85 -6.23 0.24
CA ILE A 121 13.98 -5.35 -0.02
C ILE A 121 15.04 -5.53 1.08
N ALA A 122 16.32 -5.49 0.72
CA ALA A 122 17.38 -5.66 1.71
C ALA A 122 17.41 -4.48 2.70
N ALA A 123 17.56 -4.78 4.00
CA ALA A 123 17.50 -3.77 5.06
C ALA A 123 18.54 -2.64 4.90
N ASN A 124 19.72 -2.96 4.34
CA ASN A 124 20.76 -1.98 4.05
C ASN A 124 20.43 -1.00 2.91
N GLN A 125 19.35 -1.24 2.15
CA GLN A 125 18.82 -0.32 1.14
C GLN A 125 17.77 0.63 1.71
N VAL A 126 17.36 0.46 2.97
CA VAL A 126 16.32 1.24 3.62
C VAL A 126 16.94 2.13 4.69
N THR A 127 16.63 3.42 4.63
CA THR A 127 17.06 4.41 5.62
C THR A 127 15.88 5.25 6.09
N VAL A 128 15.92 5.67 7.35
CA VAL A 128 14.83 6.44 7.98
C VAL A 128 15.34 7.81 8.40
N ARG A 129 14.55 8.85 8.18
CA ARG A 129 14.80 10.21 8.67
C ARG A 129 13.69 10.64 9.59
N ALA A 130 14.08 11.01 10.80
CA ALA A 130 13.19 11.40 11.88
C ALA A 130 13.58 12.78 12.42
N GLY A 131 12.61 13.49 13.01
CA GLY A 131 12.86 14.81 13.62
C GLY A 131 13.19 15.91 12.62
N VAL A 132 12.75 15.76 11.36
CA VAL A 132 13.01 16.71 10.27
C VAL A 132 11.71 17.30 9.73
N LEU A 133 11.70 18.60 9.46
CA LEU A 133 10.61 19.26 8.72
C LEU A 133 10.88 19.27 7.22
N THR A 134 12.15 19.33 6.84
CA THR A 134 12.58 19.28 5.45
C THR A 134 13.39 18.02 5.19
N VAL A 135 13.18 17.40 4.02
CA VAL A 135 13.94 16.23 3.60
C VAL A 135 14.84 16.59 2.42
N ASP A 136 16.11 16.23 2.52
CA ASP A 136 17.16 16.38 1.50
C ASP A 136 17.80 15.04 1.20
N GLN A 137 18.12 14.71 -0.04
CA GLN A 137 18.66 13.39 -0.40
C GLN A 137 19.92 12.99 0.39
N ASN A 138 20.72 13.96 0.86
CA ASN A 138 21.98 13.72 1.58
C ASN A 138 21.90 13.96 3.10
N ALA A 139 20.72 14.23 3.65
CA ALA A 139 20.56 14.43 5.09
C ALA A 139 20.89 13.16 5.90
N PRO A 140 21.40 13.29 7.15
CA PRO A 140 21.64 12.16 8.05
C PRO A 140 20.42 11.25 8.15
N ALA A 141 20.65 9.94 8.19
CA ALA A 141 19.60 8.94 8.25
C ALA A 141 19.96 7.82 9.21
N LEU A 142 18.92 7.22 9.79
CA LEU A 142 18.96 6.07 10.67
C LEU A 142 18.96 4.80 9.82
N ALA A 143 19.95 3.93 10.04
CA ALA A 143 20.03 2.65 9.36
C ALA A 143 18.96 1.68 9.87
N VAL A 144 18.45 0.86 8.97
CA VAL A 144 17.51 -0.24 9.29
C VAL A 144 18.30 -1.54 9.41
N ASN A 145 18.07 -2.29 10.50
CA ASN A 145 18.65 -3.61 10.74
C ASN A 145 17.73 -4.70 10.20
N ARG A 146 16.41 -4.58 10.40
CA ARG A 146 15.42 -5.59 10.01
C ARG A 146 14.12 -4.98 9.54
N ILE A 147 13.41 -5.76 8.73
CA ILE A 147 12.12 -5.39 8.15
C ILE A 147 11.16 -6.54 8.40
N PHE A 148 9.98 -6.24 8.93
CA PHE A 148 8.93 -7.19 9.25
C PHE A 148 7.67 -6.82 8.45
N PRO A 149 7.55 -7.24 7.19
CA PRO A 149 6.28 -7.10 6.46
C PRO A 149 5.23 -8.03 7.08
N HIS A 150 3.95 -7.66 6.98
CA HIS A 150 2.90 -8.58 7.40
C HIS A 150 2.94 -9.86 6.54
N PRO A 151 2.96 -11.07 7.14
CA PRO A 151 3.12 -12.32 6.40
C PRO A 151 1.91 -12.67 5.52
N GLN A 152 0.79 -11.98 5.71
CA GLN A 152 -0.43 -12.12 4.90
C GLN A 152 -0.70 -10.88 4.04
N TYR A 153 0.31 -10.04 3.79
CA TYR A 153 0.17 -8.97 2.80
C TYR A 153 -0.25 -9.57 1.45
N ASN A 154 -1.22 -8.93 0.79
CA ASN A 154 -1.67 -9.32 -0.53
C ASN A 154 -1.48 -8.14 -1.50
N PRO A 155 -0.56 -8.23 -2.48
CA PRO A 155 -0.29 -7.13 -3.41
C PRO A 155 -1.46 -6.85 -4.37
N TRP A 156 -2.41 -7.78 -4.53
CA TRP A 156 -3.57 -7.63 -5.41
C TRP A 156 -4.74 -6.94 -4.73
N THR A 157 -4.95 -7.20 -3.43
CA THR A 157 -6.07 -6.61 -2.66
C THR A 157 -5.63 -5.51 -1.72
N PHE A 158 -4.33 -5.30 -1.54
CA PHE A 158 -3.71 -4.44 -0.52
C PHE A 158 -4.10 -4.82 0.92
N GLU A 159 -4.62 -6.03 1.12
CA GLU A 159 -4.90 -6.54 2.46
C GLU A 159 -3.60 -6.69 3.25
N ASN A 160 -3.64 -6.28 4.52
CA ASN A 160 -2.50 -6.30 5.41
C ASN A 160 -1.29 -5.52 4.87
N ASP A 161 -1.53 -4.38 4.20
CA ASP A 161 -0.48 -3.45 3.76
C ASP A 161 0.13 -2.70 4.95
N ILE A 162 0.95 -3.41 5.71
CA ILE A 162 1.61 -2.92 6.93
C ILE A 162 2.95 -3.64 7.15
N ALA A 163 3.95 -2.87 7.59
CA ALA A 163 5.29 -3.36 7.91
C ALA A 163 5.86 -2.62 9.12
N VAL A 164 6.72 -3.30 9.87
CA VAL A 164 7.52 -2.69 10.94
C VAL A 164 9.00 -2.75 10.56
N LEU A 165 9.70 -1.61 10.63
CA LEU A 165 11.15 -1.55 10.49
C LEU A 165 11.78 -1.54 11.88
N ARG A 166 12.87 -2.29 12.08
CA ARG A 166 13.72 -2.15 13.25
C ARG A 166 15.00 -1.41 12.88
N LEU A 167 15.25 -0.30 13.56
CA LEU A 167 16.45 0.50 13.41
C LEU A 167 17.67 -0.19 14.01
N THR A 168 18.86 0.08 13.48
CA THR A 168 20.12 -0.42 14.01
C THR A 168 20.46 0.21 15.35
N ASN A 169 20.18 1.51 15.51
CA ASN A 169 20.43 2.26 16.73
C ASN A 169 19.12 2.84 17.27
N ASN A 170 19.05 2.98 18.60
CA ASN A 170 17.90 3.61 19.25
C ASN A 170 17.87 5.12 18.97
N ILE A 171 16.68 5.63 18.69
CA ILE A 171 16.35 7.05 18.70
C ILE A 171 16.44 7.54 20.15
N VAL A 172 17.17 8.65 20.33
CA VAL A 172 17.17 9.40 21.59
C VAL A 172 16.09 10.47 21.49
N PHE A 173 15.03 10.32 22.27
CA PHE A 173 13.95 11.30 22.30
C PHE A 173 14.38 12.55 23.08
N PRO A 174 14.30 13.74 22.48
CA PRO A 174 14.68 14.97 23.15
C PRO A 174 13.68 15.34 24.24
N GLN A 175 14.18 15.98 25.31
CA GLN A 175 13.34 16.48 26.41
C GLN A 175 12.57 17.75 26.04
N VAL A 176 12.96 18.42 24.96
CA VAL A 176 12.37 19.68 24.48
C VAL A 176 11.75 19.48 23.10
N ALA A 177 10.69 20.22 22.84
CA ALA A 177 9.77 20.03 21.71
C ALA A 177 10.34 20.40 20.32
N THR A 178 11.64 20.66 20.17
CA THR A 178 12.23 21.02 18.87
C THR A 178 13.74 20.70 18.81
N PRO A 179 14.22 19.87 17.87
CA PRO A 179 13.44 19.05 16.92
C PRO A 179 12.70 17.93 17.64
N ASN A 180 11.37 17.84 17.49
CA ASN A 180 10.57 16.88 18.23
C ASN A 180 10.65 15.50 17.57
N MET A 181 11.08 14.50 18.31
CA MET A 181 10.90 13.09 17.97
C MET A 181 10.18 12.44 19.14
N ALA A 182 9.09 11.75 18.86
CA ALA A 182 8.34 11.03 19.87
C ALA A 182 7.61 9.85 19.22
N PRO A 183 7.35 8.77 19.96
CA PRO A 183 6.46 7.72 19.50
C PRO A 183 5.06 8.25 19.19
N ALA A 184 4.43 7.72 18.15
CA ALA A 184 3.02 7.93 17.88
C ALA A 184 2.18 7.25 18.96
N GLU A 185 1.13 7.94 19.41
CA GLU A 185 0.07 7.29 20.17
C GLU A 185 -0.88 6.58 19.21
N LEU A 186 -1.04 5.26 19.38
CA LEU A 186 -1.87 4.46 18.48
C LEU A 186 -3.34 4.71 18.76
N ASN A 187 -4.15 4.86 17.72
CA ASN A 187 -5.58 4.97 17.88
C ASN A 187 -6.20 3.58 18.12
N HIS A 188 -6.87 3.41 19.25
CA HIS A 188 -7.59 2.19 19.61
C HIS A 188 -9.10 2.26 19.33
N ARG A 189 -9.65 3.46 19.13
CA ARG A 189 -11.09 3.65 18.97
C ARG A 189 -11.53 3.45 17.53
N ILE A 190 -12.83 3.22 17.39
CA ILE A 190 -13.53 3.38 16.12
C ILE A 190 -13.65 4.88 15.86
N VAL A 191 -13.08 5.36 14.76
CA VAL A 191 -13.23 6.75 14.30
C VAL A 191 -14.63 6.93 13.71
N ARG A 192 -15.26 8.06 14.01
CA ARG A 192 -16.63 8.32 13.53
C ARG A 192 -16.59 8.81 12.09
N ASP A 193 -17.63 8.48 11.35
CA ASP A 193 -17.86 9.08 10.04
C ASP A 193 -17.90 10.62 10.17
N SER A 194 -17.41 11.30 9.14
CA SER A 194 -17.30 12.76 9.06
C SER A 194 -16.31 13.41 10.03
N GLU A 195 -15.53 12.63 10.79
CA GLU A 195 -14.47 13.18 11.62
C GLU A 195 -13.31 13.71 10.78
N VAL A 196 -12.80 14.90 11.13
CA VAL A 196 -11.65 15.49 10.46
C VAL A 196 -10.37 14.83 10.95
N CYS A 197 -9.59 14.34 10.00
CA CYS A 197 -8.29 13.73 10.22
C CYS A 197 -7.23 14.45 9.38
N GLN A 198 -5.97 14.12 9.63
CA GLN A 198 -4.82 14.74 9.00
C GLN A 198 -3.91 13.67 8.42
N VAL A 199 -3.60 13.81 7.13
CA VAL A 199 -2.56 13.01 6.48
C VAL A 199 -1.30 13.84 6.33
N LEU A 200 -0.17 13.21 6.59
CA LEU A 200 1.14 13.83 6.60
C LEU A 200 2.00 13.25 5.50
N GLY A 201 2.85 14.09 4.92
CA GLY A 201 3.87 13.57 4.03
C GLY A 201 4.69 14.63 3.34
N TRP A 202 5.72 14.13 2.66
CA TRP A 202 6.60 14.94 1.85
C TRP A 202 6.31 14.67 0.40
N ASN A 203 6.40 15.74 -0.35
CA ASN A 203 6.13 15.69 -1.76
C ASN A 203 7.41 15.38 -2.52
N TRP A 204 7.97 14.21 -2.20
CA TRP A 204 9.31 13.85 -2.58
C TRP A 204 9.43 13.60 -4.07
N LEU A 205 10.49 14.15 -4.67
CA LEU A 205 10.96 13.85 -6.01
C LEU A 205 12.45 13.47 -5.94
N PRO A 206 12.92 12.56 -6.81
CA PRO A 206 14.36 12.36 -6.98
C PRO A 206 15.06 13.70 -7.25
N ALA A 207 16.21 13.94 -6.59
CA ALA A 207 16.96 15.19 -6.61
C ALA A 207 16.29 16.41 -5.94
N ALA A 208 15.14 16.25 -5.29
CA ALA A 208 14.53 17.32 -4.52
C ALA A 208 15.37 17.68 -3.27
N GLN A 209 15.41 18.98 -2.98
CA GLN A 209 16.06 19.54 -1.80
C GLN A 209 15.07 20.39 -1.03
N ASN A 210 15.23 20.43 0.29
CA ASN A 210 14.43 21.16 1.25
C ASN A 210 12.93 20.89 1.12
N VAL A 211 12.54 19.64 0.83
CA VAL A 211 11.13 19.27 0.64
C VAL A 211 10.41 19.42 1.98
N PRO A 212 9.46 20.35 2.14
CA PRO A 212 8.81 20.57 3.43
C PRO A 212 7.75 19.50 3.71
N LEU A 213 7.60 19.13 4.98
CA LEU A 213 6.51 18.30 5.45
C LEU A 213 5.20 19.07 5.28
N GLN A 214 4.21 18.43 4.64
CA GLN A 214 2.88 18.98 4.45
C GLN A 214 1.87 18.22 5.30
N VAL A 215 0.80 18.93 5.66
CA VAL A 215 -0.38 18.42 6.34
C VAL A 215 -1.57 18.69 5.45
N LEU A 216 -2.40 17.67 5.23
CA LEU A 216 -3.65 17.82 4.52
C LEU A 216 -4.80 17.33 5.41
N ASN A 217 -5.81 18.19 5.59
CA ASN A 217 -7.03 17.82 6.27
C ASN A 217 -7.88 16.95 5.32
N VAL A 218 -8.37 15.84 5.84
CA VAL A 218 -9.23 14.88 5.16
C VAL A 218 -10.39 14.51 6.08
N VAL A 219 -11.47 13.98 5.53
CA VAL A 219 -12.67 13.61 6.30
C VAL A 219 -12.81 12.10 6.30
N TYR A 220 -12.95 11.49 7.47
CA TYR A 220 -13.19 10.05 7.59
C TYR A 220 -14.51 9.69 6.92
N ALA A 221 -14.47 8.86 5.89
CA ALA A 221 -15.62 8.62 5.02
C ALA A 221 -16.41 7.37 5.46
N PRO A 222 -17.74 7.36 5.27
CA PRO A 222 -18.55 6.18 5.55
C PRO A 222 -18.08 4.96 4.76
N ARG A 223 -18.03 3.81 5.43
CA ARG A 223 -17.58 2.54 4.82
C ARG A 223 -18.33 2.19 3.53
N ALA A 224 -19.64 2.43 3.48
CA ALA A 224 -20.45 2.14 2.30
C ALA A 224 -20.01 2.97 1.09
N THR A 225 -19.74 4.27 1.29
CA THR A 225 -19.20 5.17 0.27
C THR A 225 -17.86 4.66 -0.21
N CYS A 226 -16.91 4.42 0.70
CA CYS A 226 -15.59 3.88 0.37
C CYS A 226 -15.67 2.56 -0.43
N THR A 227 -16.57 1.66 -0.03
CA THR A 227 -16.77 0.36 -0.71
C THR A 227 -17.27 0.55 -2.14
N SER A 228 -18.22 1.46 -2.35
CA SER A 228 -18.72 1.80 -3.68
C SER A 228 -17.65 2.45 -4.57
N GLN A 229 -16.87 3.38 -4.02
CA GLN A 229 -15.82 4.11 -4.74
C GLN A 229 -14.64 3.22 -5.13
N HIS A 230 -14.40 2.15 -4.36
CA HIS A 230 -13.35 1.17 -4.63
C HIS A 230 -13.90 -0.19 -5.09
N GLN A 231 -15.06 -0.22 -5.75
CA GLN A 231 -15.60 -1.41 -6.44
C GLN A 231 -15.66 -2.68 -5.56
N GLY A 232 -15.95 -2.55 -4.27
CA GLY A 232 -16.03 -3.67 -3.33
C GLY A 232 -14.69 -4.16 -2.76
N MET A 233 -13.58 -3.50 -3.05
CA MET A 233 -12.25 -3.90 -2.55
C MET A 233 -12.05 -3.64 -1.05
N LEU A 234 -12.87 -2.79 -0.42
CA LEU A 234 -12.65 -2.38 0.94
C LEU A 234 -12.92 -3.51 1.95
N ARG A 235 -11.94 -3.78 2.83
CA ARG A 235 -12.00 -4.81 3.88
C ARG A 235 -12.17 -4.19 5.25
N ASP A 236 -12.52 -5.00 6.25
CA ASP A 236 -12.79 -4.52 7.62
C ASP A 236 -11.58 -3.87 8.29
N SER A 237 -10.38 -4.35 7.96
CA SER A 237 -9.11 -3.78 8.38
C SER A 237 -8.69 -2.51 7.62
N MET A 238 -9.53 -2.01 6.70
CA MET A 238 -9.28 -0.82 5.90
C MET A 238 -10.29 0.28 6.19
N ALA A 239 -9.87 1.52 6.04
CA ALA A 239 -10.72 2.71 6.11
C ALA A 239 -10.39 3.63 4.93
N CYS A 240 -11.31 4.52 4.57
CA CYS A 240 -10.98 5.54 3.58
C CYS A 240 -11.36 6.94 4.08
N THR A 241 -10.70 7.94 3.52
CA THR A 241 -11.00 9.35 3.78
C THR A 241 -11.34 10.04 2.49
N GLU A 242 -12.25 10.99 2.56
CA GLU A 242 -12.58 11.90 1.48
C GLU A 242 -11.72 13.18 1.57
N LEU A 243 -11.31 13.68 0.41
CA LEU A 243 -10.64 14.97 0.29
C LEU A 243 -11.64 16.12 0.50
N THR A 244 -11.25 17.13 1.27
CA THR A 244 -12.09 18.31 1.56
C THR A 244 -12.32 19.21 0.34
N ALA A 245 -11.53 19.06 -0.72
CA ALA A 245 -11.67 19.79 -1.97
C ALA A 245 -11.16 18.94 -3.15
N THR A 246 -11.77 19.13 -4.32
CA THR A 246 -11.45 18.36 -5.54
C THR A 246 -10.03 18.62 -6.06
N ALA A 247 -9.45 19.77 -5.76
CA ALA A 247 -8.06 20.10 -6.10
C ALA A 247 -7.04 19.58 -5.08
N HIS A 248 -7.47 18.99 -3.97
CA HIS A 248 -6.56 18.39 -3.00
C HIS A 248 -6.14 16.99 -3.46
N GLY A 249 -5.12 16.40 -2.86
CA GLY A 249 -4.72 15.05 -3.25
C GLY A 249 -3.71 14.41 -2.31
N VAL A 250 -3.89 13.12 -2.04
CA VAL A 250 -2.82 12.25 -1.56
C VAL A 250 -2.12 11.63 -2.75
N CYS A 251 -0.80 11.43 -2.66
CA CYS A 251 0.04 10.87 -3.71
C CYS A 251 0.83 9.64 -3.28
N ALA A 252 1.39 8.93 -4.26
CA ALA A 252 2.20 7.73 -4.05
C ALA A 252 3.38 7.92 -3.10
N ALA A 253 4.04 9.09 -3.11
CA ALA A 253 5.13 9.43 -2.19
C ALA A 253 4.70 9.46 -0.70
N ASN A 254 3.40 9.49 -0.41
CA ASN A 254 2.87 9.49 0.95
C ASN A 254 2.51 8.09 1.45
N ARG A 255 2.65 7.05 0.62
CA ARG A 255 2.42 5.64 1.01
C ARG A 255 3.24 5.33 2.26
N GLY A 256 2.65 4.59 3.19
CA GLY A 256 3.27 4.27 4.48
C GLY A 256 3.22 5.38 5.52
N GLY A 257 2.88 6.62 5.12
CA GLY A 257 2.69 7.75 6.04
C GLY A 257 1.48 7.55 6.96
N GLY A 258 1.44 8.31 8.06
CA GLY A 258 0.38 8.22 9.05
C GLY A 258 -0.86 9.06 8.70
N LEU A 259 -2.03 8.50 9.01
CA LEU A 259 -3.30 9.23 9.16
C LEU A 259 -3.55 9.46 10.65
N TYR A 260 -3.71 10.71 11.05
CA TYR A 260 -3.94 11.12 12.44
C TYR A 260 -5.36 11.66 12.62
N CYS A 261 -6.11 11.12 13.57
CA CYS A 261 -7.45 11.58 13.90
C CYS A 261 -7.49 11.89 15.40
N ASN A 262 -7.70 13.16 15.75
CA ASN A 262 -7.53 13.65 17.13
C ASN A 262 -6.14 13.31 17.68
N ASP A 263 -5.09 13.62 16.91
CA ASP A 263 -3.66 13.39 17.23
C ASP A 263 -3.23 11.92 17.42
N LEU A 264 -4.14 10.96 17.23
CA LEU A 264 -3.85 9.53 17.34
C LEU A 264 -3.60 8.90 15.97
N LEU A 265 -2.53 8.09 15.85
CA LEU A 265 -2.19 7.35 14.64
C LEU A 265 -3.26 6.29 14.36
N THR A 266 -4.09 6.59 13.37
CA THR A 266 -5.31 5.86 13.04
C THR A 266 -5.11 4.91 11.87
N GLY A 267 -4.31 5.32 10.88
CA GLY A 267 -4.12 4.55 9.67
C GLY A 267 -2.74 4.73 9.06
N VAL A 268 -2.39 3.79 8.18
CA VAL A 268 -1.21 3.83 7.32
C VAL A 268 -1.68 4.01 5.88
N VAL A 269 -1.18 5.03 5.17
CA VAL A 269 -1.57 5.30 3.77
C VAL A 269 -1.23 4.08 2.91
N SER A 270 -2.23 3.50 2.23
CA SER A 270 -2.09 2.27 1.46
C SER A 270 -2.35 2.46 -0.04
N PHE A 271 -3.57 2.74 -0.48
CA PHE A 271 -3.91 2.86 -1.92
C PHE A 271 -5.04 3.86 -2.17
N GLY A 272 -5.54 3.94 -3.40
CA GLY A 272 -6.69 4.80 -3.74
C GLY A 272 -6.34 6.29 -3.81
N PHE A 273 -5.06 6.64 -3.69
CA PHE A 273 -4.56 8.00 -3.90
C PHE A 273 -4.42 8.30 -5.40
N GLY A 274 -4.51 9.58 -5.77
CA GLY A 274 -4.52 10.00 -7.17
C GLY A 274 -4.11 11.44 -7.40
N CYS A 275 -3.41 12.05 -6.44
CA CYS A 275 -2.78 13.36 -6.57
C CYS A 275 -3.73 14.49 -7.01
N GLY A 276 -5.01 14.38 -6.63
CA GLY A 276 -6.05 15.35 -6.99
C GLY A 276 -6.56 15.27 -8.43
N ALA A 277 -6.16 14.25 -9.21
CA ALA A 277 -6.61 14.08 -10.59
C ALA A 277 -7.78 13.08 -10.71
N ASN A 278 -7.66 11.90 -10.08
CA ASN A 278 -8.48 10.74 -10.47
C ASN A 278 -9.29 10.10 -9.33
N THR A 279 -9.06 10.51 -8.08
CA THR A 279 -9.73 9.91 -6.91
C THR A 279 -9.74 10.89 -5.74
N THR A 280 -10.89 11.00 -5.08
CA THR A 280 -11.09 11.77 -3.85
C THR A 280 -11.12 10.91 -2.59
N TYR A 281 -10.96 9.58 -2.72
CA TYR A 281 -11.05 8.64 -1.60
C TYR A 281 -9.74 7.86 -1.46
N THR A 282 -8.96 8.19 -0.42
CA THR A 282 -7.70 7.49 -0.13
C THR A 282 -7.95 6.39 0.89
N VAL A 283 -7.37 5.21 0.69
CA VAL A 283 -7.53 4.05 1.58
C VAL A 283 -6.31 3.86 2.46
N TYR A 284 -6.57 3.50 3.72
CA TYR A 284 -5.61 3.32 4.78
C TYR A 284 -5.78 1.95 5.44
N THR A 285 -4.67 1.33 5.82
CA THR A 285 -4.66 0.18 6.73
C THR A 285 -4.97 0.69 8.14
N GLN A 286 -6.04 0.21 8.78
CA GLN A 286 -6.46 0.66 10.11
C GLN A 286 -5.54 0.09 11.20
N VAL A 287 -4.80 0.95 11.90
CA VAL A 287 -3.81 0.56 12.92
C VAL A 287 -4.43 -0.25 14.06
N ARG A 288 -5.67 0.07 14.46
CA ARG A 288 -6.41 -0.66 15.50
C ARG A 288 -6.54 -2.17 15.27
N TYR A 289 -6.55 -2.64 14.02
CA TYR A 289 -6.62 -4.08 13.71
C TYR A 289 -5.29 -4.81 13.91
N TYR A 290 -4.17 -4.09 13.90
CA TYR A 290 -2.84 -4.68 13.84
C TYR A 290 -2.04 -4.51 15.13
N GLN A 291 -2.65 -4.01 16.22
CA GLN A 291 -1.93 -3.68 17.46
C GLN A 291 -1.18 -4.86 18.05
N HIS A 292 -1.84 -6.01 18.15
CA HIS A 292 -1.22 -7.25 18.63
C HIS A 292 -0.06 -7.67 17.73
N TRP A 293 -0.27 -7.65 16.40
CA TRP A 293 0.79 -7.95 15.43
C TRP A 293 1.97 -6.97 15.52
N ILE A 294 1.73 -5.67 15.68
CA ILE A 294 2.76 -4.63 15.85
C ILE A 294 3.60 -4.94 17.09
N GLN A 295 2.96 -5.21 18.23
CA GLN A 295 3.64 -5.49 19.50
C GLN A 295 4.55 -6.72 19.40
N GLN A 296 4.12 -7.76 18.69
CA GLN A 296 4.95 -8.96 18.45
C GLN A 296 6.26 -8.63 17.73
N GLN A 297 6.30 -7.59 16.89
CA GLN A 297 7.51 -7.22 16.15
C GLN A 297 8.59 -6.61 17.07
N PHE A 298 8.22 -6.10 18.24
CA PHE A 298 9.17 -5.44 19.14
C PHE A 298 10.20 -6.42 19.73
N THR A 299 9.82 -7.67 19.92
CA THR A 299 10.68 -8.74 20.46
C THR A 299 11.09 -9.76 19.41
N ARG A 300 10.57 -9.68 18.18
CA ARG A 300 10.82 -10.66 17.12
C ARG A 300 12.31 -10.73 16.74
N THR A 301 12.84 -11.94 16.56
CA THR A 301 14.26 -12.17 16.23
C THR A 301 14.47 -12.89 14.90
N ASP A 302 13.43 -13.06 14.11
CA ASP A 302 13.46 -13.61 12.75
C ASP A 302 12.76 -12.66 11.78
N THR A 303 13.12 -12.71 10.51
CA THR A 303 12.46 -11.93 9.45
C THR A 303 11.40 -12.82 8.82
N PRO A 304 10.10 -12.48 8.93
CA PRO A 304 9.04 -13.27 8.31
C PRO A 304 9.18 -13.21 6.78
N VAL A 305 8.83 -14.31 6.12
CA VAL A 305 8.72 -14.35 4.67
C VAL A 305 7.56 -13.44 4.24
N ALA A 306 7.79 -12.59 3.23
CA ALA A 306 6.76 -11.76 2.64
C ALA A 306 5.68 -12.64 1.96
N GLY A 307 4.40 -12.40 2.28
CA GLY A 307 3.28 -13.18 1.72
C GLY A 307 2.76 -12.60 0.40
N PRO A 308 2.17 -13.44 -0.48
CA PRO A 308 1.14 -14.40 -0.06
C PRO A 308 1.60 -15.86 -0.12
N THR A 309 1.11 -16.67 0.83
CA THR A 309 0.84 -18.08 0.53
C THR A 309 -0.21 -18.15 -0.60
N PRO A 310 -0.20 -19.17 -1.47
CA PRO A 310 -0.80 -19.14 -2.82
C PRO A 310 -2.25 -18.63 -2.94
N ILE A 311 -2.55 -18.06 -4.10
CA ILE A 311 -3.87 -17.58 -4.57
C ILE A 311 -4.99 -18.58 -4.22
N PRO A 312 -6.08 -18.19 -3.53
CA PRO A 312 -7.28 -19.02 -3.45
C PRO A 312 -7.88 -19.13 -4.85
N GLY A 313 -7.68 -20.28 -5.49
CA GLY A 313 -8.05 -20.41 -6.89
C GLY A 313 -8.03 -21.80 -7.50
N VAL A 314 -7.97 -22.90 -6.75
CA VAL A 314 -8.35 -24.24 -7.26
C VAL A 314 -8.88 -25.08 -6.10
N GLY A 315 -10.21 -25.19 -5.98
CA GLY A 315 -10.92 -26.25 -5.25
C GLY A 315 -10.61 -26.43 -3.75
N GLY A 316 -11.45 -25.87 -2.88
CA GLY A 316 -11.47 -26.25 -1.46
C GLY A 316 -12.45 -25.40 -0.69
N GLY A 317 -13.71 -25.84 -0.62
CA GLY A 317 -14.76 -25.16 0.11
C GLY A 317 -14.47 -25.07 1.62
N GLY A 318 -14.95 -23.97 2.21
CA GLY A 318 -15.35 -23.87 3.62
C GLY A 318 -14.27 -24.11 4.67
N GLY A 319 -13.81 -23.03 5.31
CA GLY A 319 -13.06 -23.14 6.56
C GLY A 319 -12.94 -21.78 7.22
N GLY A 320 -13.61 -21.60 8.37
CA GLY A 320 -13.74 -20.35 9.09
C GLY A 320 -12.44 -19.82 9.68
N GLY A 321 -12.49 -18.55 10.06
CA GLY A 321 -11.44 -17.89 10.83
C GLY A 321 -11.11 -18.68 12.09
N GLY A 322 -9.81 -18.90 12.29
CA GLY A 322 -9.23 -19.51 13.47
C GLY A 322 -7.84 -18.94 13.65
N ASP A 323 -7.58 -18.48 14.86
CA ASP A 323 -6.43 -17.72 15.29
C ASP A 323 -5.08 -18.41 15.01
N ALA A 324 -4.05 -17.59 14.86
CA ALA A 324 -2.67 -18.01 14.95
C ALA A 324 -2.37 -18.58 16.35
N SER A 325 -2.20 -19.90 16.47
CA SER A 325 -1.33 -20.60 17.44
C SER A 325 -1.56 -22.11 17.39
N THR A 326 -0.89 -22.82 16.48
CA THR A 326 -0.60 -24.24 16.70
C THR A 326 0.85 -24.53 16.35
N ILE A 327 1.62 -24.76 17.40
CA ILE A 327 2.95 -25.34 17.41
C ILE A 327 2.92 -26.60 16.54
N THR A 328 3.66 -26.59 15.43
CA THR A 328 3.92 -27.80 14.64
C THR A 328 4.92 -28.67 15.39
N LEU A 329 4.41 -29.51 16.29
CA LEU A 329 5.17 -30.67 16.78
C LEU A 329 5.36 -31.63 15.61
N SER A 330 6.63 -31.83 15.25
CA SER A 330 7.10 -32.73 14.21
C SER A 330 6.52 -34.14 14.35
N LEU A 331 5.87 -34.63 13.30
CA LEU A 331 5.34 -35.99 13.10
C LEU A 331 6.46 -37.05 12.89
N ALA A 332 7.60 -36.90 13.57
CA ALA A 332 8.76 -37.79 13.42
C ALA A 332 9.08 -38.66 14.66
N THR A 333 8.23 -38.68 15.71
CA THR A 333 8.50 -39.46 16.93
C THR A 333 7.40 -40.43 17.37
N ILE A 334 6.37 -40.67 16.54
CA ILE A 334 5.33 -41.70 16.82
C ILE A 334 5.35 -42.78 15.73
N ILE A 335 6.56 -43.22 15.32
CA ILE A 335 6.77 -44.50 14.60
C ILE A 335 8.00 -45.20 15.20
N VAL A 336 8.03 -45.38 16.52
CA VAL A 336 8.93 -46.36 17.20
C VAL A 336 8.21 -47.10 18.34
N ALA A 337 6.97 -46.75 18.71
CA ALA A 337 6.32 -47.34 19.89
C ALA A 337 5.22 -48.39 19.63
N ILE A 338 5.00 -48.87 18.40
CA ILE A 338 3.97 -49.90 18.10
C ILE A 338 4.49 -51.03 17.17
N VAL A 339 5.75 -51.45 17.32
CA VAL A 339 6.25 -52.69 16.66
C VAL A 339 6.87 -53.70 17.63
N SER A 340 6.91 -53.42 18.93
CA SER A 340 7.41 -54.38 19.94
C SER A 340 6.31 -55.22 20.63
N ALA A 341 5.10 -55.28 20.07
CA ALA A 341 3.98 -56.04 20.66
C ALA A 341 3.44 -57.18 19.74
N LEU A 342 4.25 -57.68 18.81
CA LEU A 342 3.90 -58.83 17.94
C LEU A 342 4.93 -59.97 17.94
N PHE A 343 5.85 -60.00 18.93
CA PHE A 343 6.71 -61.16 19.18
C PHE A 343 6.77 -61.47 20.68
N LEU A 344 5.65 -61.91 21.24
CA LEU A 344 5.56 -62.66 22.52
C LEU A 344 4.14 -63.25 22.66
N ASN A 345 3.81 -64.20 21.78
CA ASN A 345 3.15 -65.48 22.07
C ASN A 345 3.06 -66.30 20.80
#